data_AF-A0A920D9V5-F1
#
_entry.id   AF-A0A920D9V5-F1
#
_cell.length_a   1.000
_cell.length_b   1.000
_cell.length_c   1.000
_cell.angle_alpha   90.00
_cell.angle_beta   90.00
_cell.angle_gamma   90.00
#
_symmetry.space_group_name_H-M   'P 1'
#
loop_
_entity.id
_entity.type
_entity.pdbx_description
1 polymer ?
#
loop_
_entity_poly.entity_id
_entity_poly.type
_entity_poly.pdbx_seq_one_letter_code
_entity_poly.pdbx_strand_id
1 'polypeptide(L)' 'MTNQRKAEIVNDLQEIYENFETSEQEPVLDMFALISKYNATGKNVELIGGDWVVENCPEPLKSLPA' A
#
# COMPACT_ATOMS: atom_id res chain seq x y z
N MET A 1 -4.03 12.94 -10.87
CA MET A 1 -3.27 11.72 -11.22
C MET A 1 -3.85 11.10 -12.48
N THR A 2 -3.02 10.52 -13.36
CA THR A 2 -3.48 9.80 -14.55
C THR A 2 -3.87 8.35 -14.23
N ASN A 3 -4.68 7.71 -15.08
CA ASN A 3 -5.05 6.30 -14.90
C ASN A 3 -3.83 5.36 -14.91
N GLN A 4 -2.85 5.65 -15.75
CA GLN A 4 -1.59 4.90 -15.78
C GLN A 4 -0.86 5.01 -14.44
N ARG A 5 -0.72 6.23 -13.91
CA ARG A 5 -0.05 6.45 -12.63
C ARG A 5 -0.78 5.77 -11.47
N LYS A 6 -2.12 5.80 -11.47
CA LYS A 6 -2.93 5.05 -10.50
C LYS A 6 -2.63 3.55 -10.57
N ALA A 7 -2.55 2.96 -11.77
CA ALA A 7 -2.24 1.54 -11.94
C ALA A 7 -0.82 1.19 -11.44
N GLU A 8 0.16 2.06 -11.68
CA GLU A 8 1.52 1.91 -11.16
C GLU A 8 1.54 1.89 -9.63
N ILE A 9 0.85 2.82 -8.97
CA ILE A 9 0.72 2.85 -7.51
C ILE A 9 0.06 1.57 -6.99
N VAL A 10 -1.04 1.13 -7.61
CA VAL A 10 -1.73 -0.12 -7.20
C VAL A 10 -0.80 -1.33 -7.31
N ASN A 11 -0.01 -1.42 -8.40
CA ASN A 11 0.95 -2.50 -8.57
C ASN A 11 2.08 -2.45 -7.54
N ASP A 12 2.63 -1.27 -7.26
CA ASP A 12 3.68 -1.11 -6.22
C ASP A 12 3.15 -1.53 -4.84
N LEU A 13 1.91 -1.16 -4.48
CA LEU A 13 1.29 -1.54 -3.21
C LEU A 13 1.02 -3.06 -3.14
N GLN A 14 0.60 -3.66 -4.25
CA GLN A 14 0.40 -5.11 -4.36
C GLN A 14 1.74 -5.84 -4.17
N GLU A 15 2.83 -5.35 -4.77
CA GLU A 15 4.16 -5.93 -4.60
C GLU A 15 4.65 -5.86 -3.15
N ILE A 16 4.38 -4.76 -2.44
CA ILE A 16 4.69 -4.64 -1.00
C ILE A 16 3.89 -5.67 -0.19
N TYR A 17 2.61 -5.83 -0.49
CA TYR A 17 1.75 -6.81 0.19
C TYR A 17 2.23 -8.25 -0.04
N GLU A 18 2.53 -8.61 -1.30
CA GLU A 18 2.94 -9.97 -1.66
C GLU A 18 4.29 -10.38 -1.09
N ASN A 19 5.20 -9.40 -0.94
CA ASN A 19 6.53 -9.63 -0.36
C ASN A 19 6.59 -9.31 1.13
N PHE A 20 5.45 -9.02 1.78
CA PHE A 20 5.44 -8.80 3.22
C PHE A 20 5.66 -10.12 3.96
N GLU A 21 6.76 -10.19 4.70
CA GLU A 21 7.05 -11.28 5.62
C GLU A 21 6.65 -10.88 7.04
N THR A 22 5.83 -11.71 7.67
CA THR A 22 5.46 -11.51 9.07
C THR A 22 6.66 -11.78 9.99
N SER A 23 6.77 -11.00 11.05
CA SER A 23 7.78 -11.18 12.10
C SER A 23 7.16 -11.01 13.48
N GLU A 24 7.90 -11.34 14.55
CA GLU A 24 7.43 -11.09 15.92
C GLU A 24 7.17 -9.60 16.19
N GLN A 25 7.92 -8.73 15.52
CA GLN A 25 7.81 -7.27 15.64
C GLN A 25 6.73 -6.68 14.74
N GLU A 26 6.47 -7.31 13.58
CA GLU A 26 5.48 -6.89 12.60
C GLU A 26 4.67 -8.12 12.15
N PRO A 27 3.71 -8.59 12.99
CA PRO A 27 3.01 -9.85 12.76
C PRO A 27 1.91 -9.74 11.70
N VAL A 28 1.51 -8.53 11.34
CA VAL A 28 0.45 -8.24 10.37
C VAL A 28 0.83 -7.01 9.55
N LEU A 29 0.49 -7.01 8.27
CA LEU A 29 0.52 -5.80 7.46
C LEU A 29 -0.81 -5.09 7.65
N ASP A 30 -0.79 -3.96 8.36
CA ASP A 30 -1.92 -3.04 8.42
C ASP A 30 -1.76 -1.93 7.36
N MET A 31 -2.78 -1.08 7.25
CA MET A 31 -2.82 0.02 6.28
C MET A 31 -1.69 1.01 6.54
N PHE A 32 -1.38 1.30 7.80
CA PHE A 32 -0.28 2.19 8.17
C PHE A 32 1.07 1.63 7.69
N ALA A 33 1.34 0.34 7.96
CA ALA A 33 2.55 -0.34 7.55
C ALA A 33 2.68 -0.41 6.03
N LEU A 34 1.60 -0.70 5.30
CA LEU A 34 1.58 -0.68 3.84
C LEU A 34 2.02 0.69 3.30
N ILE A 35 1.38 1.77 3.78
CA ILE A 35 1.70 3.14 3.35
C ILE A 35 3.11 3.55 3.78
N SER A 36 3.54 3.17 4.99
CA SER A 36 4.88 3.45 5.50
C SER A 36 5.97 2.80 4.63
N LYS A 37 5.78 1.52 4.27
CA LYS A 37 6.67 0.82 3.34
C LYS A 37 6.65 1.44 1.95
N TYR A 38 5.48 1.85 1.46
CA TYR A 38 5.39 2.55 0.18
C TYR A 38 6.11 3.90 0.19
N ASN A 39 5.97 4.68 1.26
CA ASN A 39 6.71 5.93 1.46
C ASN A 39 8.22 5.71 1.45
N ALA A 40 8.69 4.63 2.08
CA ALA A 40 10.12 4.29 2.11
C ALA A 40 10.72 4.01 0.72
N THR A 41 9.89 3.67 -0.29
CA THR A 41 10.36 3.54 -1.68
C THR A 41 10.68 4.88 -2.36
N GLY A 42 10.23 6.00 -1.78
CA GLY A 42 10.31 7.32 -2.39
C GLY A 42 9.36 7.55 -3.57
N LYS A 43 8.54 6.56 -3.93
CA LYS A 43 7.59 6.64 -5.05
C LYS A 43 6.28 7.34 -4.70
N ASN A 44 5.96 7.56 -3.42
CA ASN A 44 4.71 8.23 -3.01
C ASN A 44 4.76 9.75 -3.17
N VAL A 45 4.96 10.23 -4.40
CA VAL A 45 5.06 11.68 -4.70
C VAL A 45 3.71 12.38 -4.59
N GLU A 46 2.61 11.64 -4.74
CA GLU A 46 1.24 12.13 -4.60
C GLU A 46 0.75 12.21 -3.15
N LEU A 47 1.56 11.73 -2.18
CA LEU A 47 1.23 11.68 -0.76
C LEU A 47 -0.08 10.92 -0.48
N ILE A 48 -0.28 9.79 -1.16
CA ILE A 48 -1.42 8.91 -0.90
C ILE A 48 -1.37 8.34 0.52
N GLY A 49 -2.54 8.16 1.12
CA GLY A 49 -2.72 7.53 2.42
C GLY A 49 -3.71 6.37 2.36
N GLY A 50 -4.09 5.84 3.53
CA GLY A 50 -4.99 4.69 3.62
C GLY A 50 -6.34 4.90 2.94
N ASP A 51 -6.96 6.08 3.09
CA ASP A 51 -8.23 6.41 2.44
C ASP A 51 -8.15 6.26 0.92
N TRP A 52 -7.02 6.65 0.33
CA TRP A 52 -6.81 6.49 -1.10
C TRP A 52 -6.77 5.01 -1.50
N VAL A 53 -6.10 4.17 -0.71
CA VAL A 53 -6.04 2.71 -0.95
C VAL A 53 -7.44 2.11 -0.89
N VAL A 54 -8.25 2.49 0.10
CA VAL A 54 -9.63 2.00 0.25
C VAL A 54 -10.48 2.29 -0.99
N GLU A 55 -10.34 3.47 -1.57
CA GLU A 55 -11.12 3.92 -2.73
C GLU A 55 -10.60 3.38 -4.07
N ASN A 56 -9.31 3.04 -4.17
CA ASN A 56 -8.64 2.87 -5.46
C ASN A 56 -8.02 1.49 -5.69
N CYS A 57 -7.79 0.71 -4.64
CA CYS A 57 -7.13 -0.59 -4.72
C CYS A 57 -8.13 -1.77 -4.65
N PRO A 58 -7.76 -2.94 -5.21
CA PRO A 58 -8.54 -4.17 -5.04
C PRO A 58 -8.32 -4.79 -3.65
N GLU A 59 -9.08 -5.86 -3.36
CA GLU A 59 -8.77 -6.75 -2.24
C GLU A 59 -7.43 -7.49 -2.47
N PRO A 60 -6.67 -7.79 -1.41
CA PRO A 60 -6.97 -7.53 0.00
C PRO A 60 -6.57 -6.13 0.49
N LEU A 61 -5.90 -5.33 -0.35
CA LEU A 61 -5.28 -4.05 0.05
C LEU A 61 -6.27 -3.07 0.69
N LYS A 62 -7.46 -2.91 0.09
CA LYS A 62 -8.47 -1.96 0.58
C LYS A 62 -9.14 -2.37 1.90
N SER A 63 -8.95 -3.61 2.34
CA SER A 63 -9.54 -4.17 3.56
C SER A 63 -8.49 -4.54 4.61
N LEU A 64 -7.25 -4.06 4.45
CA LEU A 64 -6.25 -4.18 5.50
C LEU A 64 -6.76 -3.50 6.79
N PRO A 65 -6.38 -4.02 7.97
CA PRO A 65 -6.66 -3.35 9.23
C PRO A 65 -6.19 -1.89 9.19
N ALA A 66 -6.97 -0.99 9.79
CA ALA A 66 -6.59 0.42 9.91
C ALA A 66 -5.41 0.61 10.86
#